data_AF-A0A3M1IVP8-F1
#
_entry.id   AF-A0A3M1IVP8-F1
#
_cell.length_a   1.000
_cell.length_b   1.000
_cell.length_c   1.000
_cell.angle_alpha   90.00
_cell.angle_beta   90.00
_cell.angle_gamma   90.00
#
_symmetry.space_group_name_H-M   'P 1'
#
loop_
_entity.id
_entity.type
_entity.pdbx_description
1 polymer ?
#
loop_
_entity_poly.entity_id
_entity_poly.type
_entity_poly.pdbx_seq_one_letter_code
_entity_poly.pdbx_strand_id
1 'polypeptide(L)'
;MPQLAFEDWAPQLVWLAITFITLYFIMARVAIPRIGTVIEERKDRIASDLDQAEQFKRDTEQAIAAYEQALAEARARAHTIAQQAREKLNAEVEAERAAVEKQLAEKTAEAEARIAASKEAALSRVADVASETAQAIVTQLIGGKVTKAEVKSAIEKAQAG
;
A
#
# COMPACT_ATOMS: atom_id res chain seq x y z
N MET A 1 80.85 4.33 74.87
CA MET A 1 79.90 4.15 73.75
C MET A 1 80.36 5.07 72.62
N PRO A 2 81.16 4.58 71.67
CA PRO A 2 81.78 5.40 70.61
C PRO A 2 80.77 6.12 69.70
N GLN A 3 79.49 5.74 69.74
CA GLN A 3 78.41 6.37 68.95
C GLN A 3 78.00 7.79 69.37
N LEU A 4 78.56 8.34 70.46
CA LEU A 4 78.29 9.71 70.93
C LEU A 4 79.50 10.66 70.77
N ALA A 5 80.52 10.25 69.99
CA ALA A 5 81.60 11.14 69.60
C ALA A 5 81.09 12.13 68.52
N PHE A 6 81.01 13.42 68.87
CA PHE A 6 80.47 14.48 68.00
C PHE A 6 81.30 14.73 66.73
N GLU A 7 82.54 14.23 66.66
CA GLU A 7 83.43 14.35 65.50
C GLU A 7 82.91 13.56 64.27
N ASP A 8 82.18 12.47 64.47
CA ASP A 8 81.66 11.62 63.39
C ASP A 8 80.29 12.08 62.83
N TRP A 9 79.65 13.06 63.46
CA TRP A 9 78.30 13.48 63.09
C TRP A 9 78.26 14.34 61.82
N ALA A 10 79.27 15.18 61.62
CA ALA A 10 79.34 16.05 60.43
C ALA A 10 79.49 15.27 59.11
N PRO A 11 80.41 14.28 58.99
CA PRO A 11 80.49 13.43 57.80
C PRO A 11 79.20 12.64 57.53
N GLN A 12 78.54 12.15 58.57
CA GLN A 12 77.29 11.41 58.45
C GLN A 12 76.15 12.29 57.93
N LEU A 13 76.04 13.53 58.42
CA LEU A 13 75.04 14.50 57.94
C LEU A 13 75.29 14.92 56.49
N VAL A 14 76.56 15.07 56.08
CA VAL A 14 76.90 15.37 54.67
C VAL A 14 76.51 14.22 53.75
N TRP A 15 76.82 12.98 54.11
CA TRP A 15 76.43 11.82 53.29
C TRP A 15 74.91 11.59 53.27
N LEU A 16 74.23 11.82 54.40
CA LEU A 16 72.77 11.83 54.48
C LEU A 16 72.19 12.88 53.52
N ALA A 17 72.72 14.10 53.51
CA ALA A 17 72.26 15.15 52.61
C ALA A 17 72.48 14.78 51.13
N ILE A 18 73.65 14.25 50.77
CA ILE A 18 73.96 13.82 49.40
C ILE A 18 73.01 12.70 48.94
N THR A 19 72.81 11.67 49.76
CA THR A 19 71.94 10.53 49.41
C THR A 19 70.47 10.94 49.37
N PHE A 20 70.02 11.79 50.30
CA PHE A 20 68.67 12.33 50.32
C PHE A 20 68.38 13.19 49.09
N ILE A 21 69.29 14.11 48.73
CA ILE A 21 69.13 14.97 47.53
C ILE A 21 69.13 14.11 46.27
N THR A 22 70.00 13.10 46.19
CA THR A 22 70.05 12.17 45.04
C THR A 22 68.73 11.41 44.90
N LEU A 23 68.23 10.84 46.00
CA LEU A 23 66.94 10.14 46.01
C LEU A 23 65.78 11.08 45.67
N TYR A 24 65.77 12.30 46.21
CA TYR A 24 64.78 13.32 45.92
C TYR A 24 64.75 13.66 44.42
N PHE A 25 65.91 13.85 43.79
CA PHE A 25 66.00 14.11 42.35
C PHE A 25 65.46 12.94 41.51
N ILE A 26 65.78 11.70 41.89
CA ILE A 26 65.25 10.51 41.21
C ILE A 26 63.73 10.43 41.36
N MET A 27 63.21 10.67 42.57
CA MET A 27 61.77 10.65 42.83
C MET A 27 61.06 11.74 42.02
N ALA A 28 61.56 12.97 42.08
CA ALA A 28 60.99 14.13 41.39
C ALA A 28 61.03 14.00 39.87
N ARG A 29 62.13 13.44 39.32
CA ARG A 29 62.34 13.42 37.87
C ARG A 29 61.92 12.14 37.18
N VAL A 30 61.81 11.02 37.91
CA VAL A 30 61.50 9.70 37.33
C VAL A 30 60.21 9.11 37.89
N ALA A 31 60.08 9.02 39.22
CA ALA A 31 58.96 8.31 39.84
C ALA A 31 57.64 9.09 39.72
N ILE A 32 57.64 10.39 40.08
CA ILE A 32 56.44 11.23 40.02
C ILE A 32 55.92 11.35 38.57
N PRO A 33 56.75 11.64 37.55
CA PRO A 33 56.28 11.70 36.17
C PRO A 33 55.68 10.39 35.68
N ARG A 34 56.28 9.24 36.02
CA ARG A 34 55.75 7.91 35.63
C ARG A 34 54.38 7.61 36.23
N ILE A 35 54.13 8.03 37.47
CA ILE A 35 52.81 7.88 38.09
C ILE A 35 51.81 8.83 37.41
N GLY A 36 52.22 10.07 37.13
CA GLY A 36 51.41 11.04 36.40
C GLY A 36 50.98 10.54 35.02
N THR A 37 51.90 9.95 34.25
CA THR A 37 51.58 9.41 32.91
C THR A 37 50.55 8.29 32.95
N VAL A 38 50.63 7.38 33.94
CA VAL A 38 49.66 6.28 34.07
C VAL A 38 48.27 6.79 34.46
N ILE A 39 48.20 7.81 35.32
CA ILE A 39 46.92 8.43 35.70
C ILE A 39 46.31 9.13 34.49
N GLU A 40 47.11 9.87 33.73
CA GLU A 40 46.63 10.59 32.55
C GLU A 40 46.16 9.62 31.47
N GLU A 41 46.95 8.59 31.15
CA GLU A 41 46.56 7.55 30.17
C GLU A 41 45.24 6.87 30.55
N ARG A 42 45.00 6.61 31.84
CA ARG A 42 43.72 6.07 32.30
C ARG A 42 42.58 7.06 32.14
N LYS A 43 42.80 8.34 32.45
CA LYS A 43 41.78 9.38 32.27
C LYS A 43 41.43 9.56 30.80
N ASP A 44 42.43 9.65 29.94
CA ASP A 44 42.27 9.80 28.50
C ASP A 44 41.52 8.60 27.91
N ARG A 45 41.87 7.39 28.34
CA ARG A 45 41.16 6.19 27.91
C ARG A 45 39.70 6.20 28.35
N ILE A 46 39.42 6.55 29.62
CA ILE A 46 38.04 6.61 30.12
C ILE A 46 37.24 7.70 29.38
N ALA A 47 37.84 8.87 29.14
CA ALA A 47 37.20 9.95 28.39
C ALA A 47 36.90 9.51 26.95
N SER A 48 37.88 8.90 26.27
CA SER A 48 37.68 8.37 24.91
C SER A 48 36.60 7.28 24.87
N ASP A 49 36.59 6.36 25.83
CA ASP A 49 35.57 5.29 25.90
C ASP A 49 34.18 5.88 26.15
N LEU A 50 34.07 6.93 26.97
CA LEU A 50 32.81 7.63 27.25
C LEU A 50 32.32 8.40 26.02
N ASP A 51 33.20 9.14 25.34
CA ASP A 51 32.88 9.88 24.12
C ASP A 51 32.40 8.94 23.02
N GLN A 52 33.07 7.79 22.84
CA GLN A 52 32.63 6.75 21.89
C GLN A 52 31.28 6.17 22.27
N ALA A 53 31.06 5.89 23.56
CA ALA A 53 29.77 5.38 24.03
C ALA A 53 28.64 6.41 23.80
N GLU A 54 28.88 7.69 24.05
CA GLU A 54 27.92 8.75 23.75
C GLU A 54 27.65 8.86 22.25
N GLN A 55 28.68 8.78 21.42
CA GLN A 55 28.54 8.81 19.97
C GLN A 55 27.70 7.64 19.47
N PHE A 56 28.00 6.40 19.90
CA PHE A 56 27.21 5.23 19.53
C PHE A 56 25.77 5.31 20.02
N LYS A 57 25.54 5.88 21.22
CA LYS A 57 24.19 6.12 21.71
C LYS A 57 23.44 7.10 20.80
N ARG A 58 24.05 8.23 20.44
CA ARG A 58 23.44 9.22 19.53
C ARG A 58 23.15 8.63 18.16
N ASP A 59 24.09 7.88 17.59
CA ASP A 59 23.93 7.23 16.29
C ASP A 59 22.80 6.20 16.33
N THR A 60 22.69 5.44 17.43
CA THR A 60 21.60 4.48 17.63
C THR A 60 20.25 5.18 17.76
N GLU A 61 20.17 6.25 18.56
CA GLU A 61 18.93 7.04 18.71
C GLU A 61 18.49 7.64 17.37
N GLN A 62 19.43 8.16 16.57
CA GLN A 62 19.15 8.67 15.22
C GLN A 62 18.69 7.56 14.28
N ALA A 63 19.34 6.39 14.30
CA ALA A 63 18.96 5.25 13.49
C ALA A 63 17.56 4.74 13.84
N ILE A 64 17.23 4.67 15.14
CA ILE A 64 15.89 4.29 15.62
C ILE A 64 14.85 5.30 15.14
N ALA A 65 15.10 6.61 15.31
CA ALA A 65 14.18 7.65 14.87
C ALA A 65 13.94 7.60 13.34
N ALA A 66 15.00 7.44 12.55
CA ALA A 66 14.90 7.30 11.10
C ALA A 66 14.13 6.04 10.69
N TYR A 67 14.36 4.92 11.38
CA TYR A 67 13.66 3.66 11.14
C TYR A 67 12.16 3.79 11.47
N GLU A 68 11.81 4.37 12.62
CA GLU A 68 10.43 4.59 13.03
C GLU A 68 9.70 5.53 12.06
N GLN A 69 10.35 6.60 11.62
CA GLN A 69 9.81 7.50 10.60
C GLN A 69 9.58 6.77 9.28
N ALA A 70 10.57 6.01 8.78
CA ALA A 70 10.44 5.25 7.54
C ALA A 70 9.31 4.22 7.62
N LEU A 71 9.13 3.57 8.78
CA LEU A 71 8.03 2.63 9.02
C LEU A 71 6.67 3.32 9.02
N ALA A 72 6.56 4.50 9.67
CA ALA A 72 5.34 5.29 9.68
C ALA A 72 4.96 5.76 8.26
N GLU A 73 5.93 6.28 7.50
CA GLU A 73 5.74 6.68 6.10
C GLU A 73 5.36 5.49 5.20
N ALA A 74 5.98 4.33 5.39
CA ALA A 74 5.64 3.11 4.65
C ALA A 74 4.20 2.68 4.93
N ARG A 75 3.76 2.69 6.20
CA ARG A 75 2.37 2.39 6.57
C ARG A 75 1.39 3.40 5.98
N ALA A 76 1.70 4.70 6.06
CA ALA A 76 0.87 5.75 5.48
C ALA A 76 0.74 5.61 3.95
N ARG A 77 1.84 5.32 3.26
CA ARG A 77 1.84 5.02 1.81
C ARG A 77 1.02 3.78 1.49
N ALA A 78 1.18 2.69 2.24
CA ALA A 78 0.40 1.47 2.04
C ALA A 78 -1.12 1.73 2.20
N HIS A 79 -1.52 2.48 3.23
CA HIS A 79 -2.92 2.89 3.40
C HIS A 79 -3.42 3.74 2.24
N THR A 80 -2.62 4.70 1.78
CA THR A 80 -2.96 5.57 0.65
C THR A 80 -3.14 4.75 -0.64
N ILE A 81 -2.21 3.84 -0.93
CA ILE A 81 -2.29 2.95 -2.10
C ILE A 81 -3.53 2.07 -2.01
N ALA A 82 -3.83 1.50 -0.84
CA ALA A 82 -5.01 0.66 -0.65
C ALA A 82 -6.32 1.45 -0.86
N GLN A 83 -6.38 2.70 -0.39
CA GLN A 83 -7.55 3.57 -0.63
C GLN A 83 -7.68 3.94 -2.11
N GLN A 84 -6.61 4.40 -2.75
CA GLN A 84 -6.60 4.72 -4.17
C GLN A 84 -6.97 3.52 -5.04
N ALA A 85 -6.49 2.32 -4.70
CA ALA A 85 -6.85 1.10 -5.39
C ALA A 85 -8.36 0.81 -5.25
N ARG A 86 -8.93 0.92 -4.04
CA ARG A 86 -10.37 0.74 -3.81
C ARG A 86 -11.22 1.75 -4.57
N GLU A 87 -10.83 3.02 -4.55
CA GLU A 87 -11.52 4.09 -5.27
C GLU A 87 -11.51 3.83 -6.78
N LYS A 88 -10.35 3.47 -7.35
CA LYS A 88 -10.24 3.11 -8.77
C LYS A 88 -11.09 1.90 -9.11
N LEU A 89 -11.03 0.84 -8.31
CA LEU A 89 -11.78 -0.39 -8.55
C LEU A 89 -13.29 -0.13 -8.49
N ASN A 90 -13.75 0.67 -7.53
CA ASN A 90 -15.15 1.06 -7.45
C ASN A 90 -15.57 1.88 -8.68
N ALA A 91 -14.74 2.83 -9.12
CA ALA A 91 -15.03 3.62 -10.32
C ALA A 91 -15.10 2.75 -11.59
N GLU A 92 -14.17 1.80 -11.75
CA GLU A 92 -14.19 0.83 -12.86
C GLU A 92 -15.42 -0.07 -12.82
N VAL A 93 -15.78 -0.59 -11.64
CA VAL A 93 -16.98 -1.43 -11.47
C VAL A 93 -18.26 -0.67 -11.81
N GLU A 94 -18.40 0.59 -11.36
CA GLU A 94 -19.57 1.40 -11.66
C GLU A 94 -19.63 1.77 -13.16
N ALA A 95 -18.49 2.05 -13.79
CA ALA A 95 -18.44 2.29 -15.24
C ALA A 95 -18.83 1.05 -16.05
N GLU A 96 -18.31 -0.13 -15.69
CA GLU A 96 -18.64 -1.39 -16.34
C GLU A 96 -20.11 -1.76 -16.13
N ARG A 97 -20.64 -1.58 -14.91
CA ARG A 97 -22.07 -1.76 -14.62
C ARG A 97 -22.94 -0.88 -15.50
N ALA A 98 -22.64 0.41 -15.59
CA ALA A 98 -23.39 1.33 -16.44
C ALA A 98 -23.33 0.92 -17.93
N ALA A 99 -22.18 0.43 -18.40
CA ALA A 99 -22.04 -0.07 -19.76
C ALA A 99 -22.88 -1.33 -20.01
N VAL A 100 -22.84 -2.30 -19.09
CA VAL A 100 -23.62 -3.54 -19.15
C VAL A 100 -25.11 -3.26 -19.06
N GLU A 101 -25.55 -2.37 -18.17
CA GLU A 101 -26.96 -1.96 -18.05
C GLU A 101 -27.46 -1.33 -19.34
N LYS A 102 -26.65 -0.46 -19.97
CA LYS A 102 -26.98 0.12 -21.28
C LYS A 102 -27.12 -0.95 -22.36
N GLN A 103 -26.17 -1.88 -22.46
CA GLN A 103 -26.25 -2.98 -23.43
C GLN A 103 -27.46 -3.87 -23.18
N LEU A 104 -27.81 -4.11 -21.92
CA LEU A 104 -28.97 -4.93 -21.54
C LEU A 104 -30.27 -4.23 -21.93
N ALA A 105 -30.37 -2.91 -21.70
CA ALA A 105 -31.51 -2.11 -22.13
C ALA A 105 -31.67 -2.12 -23.66
N GLU A 106 -30.59 -1.95 -24.42
CA GLU A 106 -30.60 -2.02 -25.90
C GLU A 106 -31.07 -3.40 -26.39
N LYS A 107 -30.53 -4.50 -25.84
CA LYS A 107 -30.96 -5.87 -26.18
C LYS A 107 -32.41 -6.13 -25.83
N THR A 108 -32.89 -5.57 -24.72
CA THR A 108 -34.28 -5.74 -24.28
C THR A 108 -35.21 -5.00 -25.24
N ALA A 109 -34.89 -3.77 -25.63
CA ALA A 109 -35.64 -3.00 -26.62
C ALA A 109 -35.65 -3.71 -28.00
N GLU A 110 -34.53 -4.28 -28.43
CA GLU A 110 -34.46 -5.06 -29.68
C GLU A 110 -35.35 -6.32 -29.61
N ALA A 111 -35.30 -7.05 -28.50
CA ALA A 111 -36.13 -8.23 -28.28
C ALA A 111 -37.63 -7.87 -28.27
N GLU A 112 -38.01 -6.79 -27.58
CA GLU A 112 -39.39 -6.28 -27.56
C GLU A 112 -39.87 -5.89 -28.97
N ALA A 113 -39.05 -5.19 -29.74
CA ALA A 113 -39.37 -4.84 -31.13
C ALA A 113 -39.56 -6.09 -32.01
N ARG A 114 -38.70 -7.10 -31.85
CA ARG A 114 -38.81 -8.38 -32.58
C ARG A 114 -40.07 -9.16 -32.19
N ILE A 115 -40.44 -9.15 -30.91
CA ILE A 115 -41.68 -9.77 -30.42
C ILE A 115 -42.89 -9.04 -31.01
N ALA A 116 -42.89 -7.70 -31.01
CA ALA A 116 -43.97 -6.90 -31.60
C ALA A 116 -44.14 -7.20 -33.10
N ALA A 117 -43.04 -7.21 -33.87
CA ALA A 117 -43.07 -7.55 -35.29
C ALA A 117 -43.55 -8.98 -35.54
N SER A 118 -43.13 -9.94 -34.73
CA SER A 118 -43.58 -11.33 -34.82
C SER A 118 -45.07 -11.49 -34.50
N LYS A 119 -45.57 -10.74 -33.52
CA LYS A 119 -47.00 -10.69 -33.16
C LYS A 119 -47.83 -10.13 -34.32
N GLU A 120 -47.39 -9.03 -34.92
CA GLU A 120 -48.08 -8.43 -36.06
C GLU A 120 -48.09 -9.35 -37.29
N ALA A 121 -46.96 -9.99 -37.60
CA ALA A 121 -46.87 -10.99 -38.65
C ALA A 121 -47.79 -12.20 -38.40
N ALA A 122 -47.87 -12.68 -37.14
CA ALA A 122 -48.77 -13.78 -36.78
C ALA A 122 -50.25 -13.37 -36.93
N LEU A 123 -50.63 -12.17 -36.49
CA LEU A 123 -52.00 -11.65 -36.63
C LEU A 123 -52.39 -11.50 -38.11
N SER A 124 -51.49 -11.01 -38.97
CA SER A 124 -51.72 -10.95 -40.42
C SER A 124 -51.97 -12.34 -41.01
N ARG A 125 -51.16 -13.34 -40.63
CA ARG A 125 -51.34 -14.72 -41.10
C ARG A 125 -52.67 -15.32 -40.66
N VAL A 126 -53.16 -14.98 -39.47
CA VAL A 126 -54.49 -15.43 -39.01
C VAL A 126 -55.60 -14.86 -39.89
N ALA A 127 -55.52 -13.59 -40.29
CA ALA A 127 -56.49 -12.98 -41.20
C ALA A 127 -56.46 -13.64 -42.60
N ASP A 128 -55.27 -13.95 -43.12
CA ASP A 128 -55.11 -14.65 -44.39
C ASP A 128 -55.68 -16.08 -44.32
N VAL A 129 -55.34 -16.84 -43.27
CA VAL A 129 -55.85 -18.22 -43.07
C VAL A 129 -57.37 -18.23 -42.86
N ALA A 130 -57.92 -17.27 -42.11
CA ALA A 130 -59.36 -17.11 -41.96
C ALA A 130 -60.05 -16.83 -43.30
N SER A 131 -59.46 -15.97 -44.13
CA SER A 131 -59.96 -15.65 -45.47
C SER A 131 -59.93 -16.85 -46.41
N GLU A 132 -58.82 -17.61 -46.43
CA GLU A 132 -58.70 -18.83 -47.24
C GLU A 132 -59.66 -19.93 -46.76
N THR A 133 -59.81 -20.10 -45.45
CA THR A 133 -60.74 -21.09 -44.88
C THR A 133 -62.19 -20.71 -45.18
N ALA A 134 -62.56 -19.44 -45.05
CA ALA A 134 -63.89 -18.95 -45.42
C ALA A 134 -64.17 -19.15 -46.92
N GLN A 135 -63.20 -18.85 -47.78
CA GLN A 135 -63.31 -19.08 -49.23
C GLN A 135 -63.50 -20.57 -49.56
N ALA A 136 -62.75 -21.46 -48.90
CA ALA A 136 -62.87 -22.91 -49.08
C ALA A 136 -64.27 -23.41 -48.67
N ILE A 137 -64.76 -22.97 -47.50
CA ILE A 137 -66.10 -23.32 -46.99
C ILE A 137 -67.20 -22.82 -47.95
N VAL A 138 -67.14 -21.57 -48.41
CA VAL A 138 -68.14 -20.98 -49.33
C VAL A 138 -68.12 -21.69 -50.69
N THR A 139 -66.95 -22.02 -51.22
CA THR A 139 -66.82 -22.76 -52.48
C THR A 139 -67.44 -24.16 -52.38
N GLN A 140 -67.26 -24.83 -51.23
CA GLN A 140 -67.81 -26.16 -50.98
C GLN A 140 -69.34 -26.15 -50.74
N LEU A 141 -69.90 -25.06 -50.19
CA LEU A 141 -71.33 -24.91 -49.93
C LEU A 141 -72.15 -24.40 -51.12
N ILE A 142 -71.60 -23.49 -51.93
CA ILE A 142 -72.35 -22.79 -53.00
C ILE A 142 -71.99 -23.34 -54.40
N GLY A 143 -70.91 -24.13 -54.53
CA GLY A 143 -70.56 -24.83 -55.78
C GLY A 143 -70.07 -23.94 -56.94
N GLY A 144 -70.00 -22.62 -56.74
CA GLY A 144 -69.45 -21.65 -57.69
C GLY A 144 -68.07 -21.15 -57.27
N LYS A 145 -67.16 -20.93 -58.23
CA LYS A 145 -65.82 -20.35 -57.99
C LYS A 145 -65.95 -18.90 -57.53
N VAL A 146 -65.96 -18.65 -56.23
CA VAL A 146 -65.90 -17.29 -55.68
C VAL A 146 -64.47 -16.77 -55.77
N THR A 147 -64.29 -15.57 -56.31
CA THR A 147 -62.95 -15.00 -56.53
C THR A 147 -62.36 -14.44 -55.23
N LYS A 148 -61.03 -14.50 -55.07
CA LYS A 148 -60.31 -13.99 -53.87
C LYS A 148 -60.66 -12.52 -53.56
N ALA A 149 -61.03 -11.73 -54.57
CA ALA A 149 -61.39 -10.32 -54.41
C ALA A 149 -62.76 -10.11 -53.73
N GLU A 150 -63.76 -10.94 -54.03
CA GLU A 150 -65.11 -10.82 -53.48
C GLU A 150 -65.15 -11.23 -51.99
N VAL A 151 -64.41 -12.28 -51.64
CA VAL A 151 -64.25 -12.72 -50.24
C VAL A 151 -63.53 -11.66 -49.41
N LYS A 152 -62.46 -11.06 -49.94
CA LYS A 152 -61.71 -10.02 -49.23
C LYS A 152 -62.56 -8.78 -48.96
N SER A 153 -63.36 -8.33 -49.93
CA SER A 153 -64.29 -7.21 -49.76
C SER A 153 -65.41 -7.50 -48.74
N ALA A 154 -65.91 -8.74 -48.66
CA ALA A 154 -66.92 -9.13 -47.69
C ALA A 154 -66.38 -9.17 -46.25
N ILE A 155 -65.14 -9.65 -46.07
CA ILE A 155 -64.46 -9.69 -44.77
C ILE A 155 -64.14 -8.28 -44.27
N GLU A 156 -63.66 -7.39 -45.14
CA GLU A 156 -63.41 -5.98 -44.79
C GLU A 156 -64.70 -5.25 -44.35
N LYS A 157 -65.84 -5.52 -45.01
CA LYS A 157 -67.15 -5.01 -44.59
C LYS A 157 -67.64 -5.57 -43.25
N ALA A 158 -67.26 -6.80 -42.90
CA ALA A 158 -67.62 -7.45 -41.64
C ALA A 158 -66.71 -7.04 -40.46
N GLN A 159 -65.49 -6.55 -40.73
CA GLN A 159 -64.59 -6.02 -39.70
C GLN A 159 -64.79 -4.52 -39.42
N ALA A 160 -65.44 -3.78 -40.33
CA ALA A 160 -65.67 -2.33 -40.20
C ALA A 160 -67.03 -1.95 -39.57
N GLY A 161 -67.88 -2.93 -39.24
CA GLY A 161 -69.14 -2.76 -38.49
C GLY A 161 -69.08 -3.49 -37.16
#